data_AF-A0A4R2LJS3-F1
#
_entry.id   AF-A0A4R2LJS3-F1
#
_cell.length_a   1.000
_cell.length_b   1.000
_cell.length_c   1.000
_cell.angle_alpha   90.00
_cell.angle_beta   90.00
_cell.angle_gamma   90.00
#
_symmetry.space_group_name_H-M   'P 1'
#
loop_
_entity.id
_entity.type
_entity.pdbx_description
1 polymer ?
#
loop_
_entity_poly.entity_id
_entity_poly.type
_entity_poly.pdbx_seq_one_letter_code
_entity_poly.pdbx_strand_id
1 'polypeptide(L)' 'MRTENLEDKKRELERLKEAAEPLIKYLCENHHPHITAIVTPTSVEVMQGIRMVSGIDEYIVD' A
#
# COMPACT_ATOMS: atom_id res chain seq x y z
N MET A 1 18.81 0.97 -20.49
CA MET A 1 17.66 1.30 -19.61
C MET A 1 16.44 0.68 -20.25
N ARG A 2 15.79 -0.32 -19.63
CA ARG A 2 14.60 -0.97 -20.23
C ARG A 2 13.44 0.03 -20.14
N THR A 3 12.95 0.49 -21.28
CA THR A 3 11.67 1.18 -21.36
C THR A 3 10.58 0.15 -21.07
N GLU A 4 10.10 0.11 -19.84
CA GLU A 4 8.97 -0.75 -19.49
C GLU A 4 7.73 -0.31 -20.28
N ASN A 5 7.12 -1.26 -20.99
CA ASN A 5 5.89 -1.05 -21.76
C ASN A 5 4.75 -0.67 -20.80
N LEU A 6 3.97 0.36 -21.16
CA LEU A 6 2.80 0.81 -20.38
C LEU A 6 1.79 -0.32 -20.11
N GLU A 7 1.66 -1.26 -21.05
CA GLU A 7 0.75 -2.39 -20.92
C GLU A 7 1.21 -3.38 -19.84
N ASP A 8 2.51 -3.62 -19.72
CA ASP A 8 3.08 -4.51 -18.71
C ASP A 8 2.88 -3.93 -17.31
N LYS A 9 3.07 -2.60 -17.15
CA LYS A 9 2.77 -1.90 -15.89
C LYS A 9 1.32 -2.04 -15.47
N LYS A 10 0.38 -1.88 -16.42
CA LYS A 10 -1.05 -2.06 -16.12
C LYS A 10 -1.36 -3.49 -15.65
N ARG A 11 -0.77 -4.50 -16.29
CA ARG A 11 -0.95 -5.91 -15.90
C ARG A 11 -0.34 -6.24 -14.54
N GLU A 12 0.78 -5.61 -14.19
CA GLU A 12 1.37 -5.75 -12.86
C GLU A 12 0.48 -5.12 -11.78
N LEU A 13 -0.04 -3.91 -12.01
CA LEU A 13 -0.95 -3.24 -11.09
C LEU A 13 -2.24 -4.03 -10.86
N GLU A 14 -2.82 -4.63 -11.91
CA GLU A 14 -4.02 -5.46 -11.75
C GLU A 14 -3.74 -6.71 -10.92
N ARG A 15 -2.62 -7.41 -11.17
CA ARG A 15 -2.21 -8.58 -10.37
C ARG A 15 -1.95 -8.20 -8.91
N LEU A 16 -1.34 -7.05 -8.66
CA LEU A 16 -1.12 -6.57 -7.29
C LEU A 16 -2.45 -6.25 -6.60
N LYS A 17 -3.39 -5.61 -7.30
CA LYS A 17 -4.73 -5.33 -6.79
C LYS A 17 -5.48 -6.62 -6.45
N GLU A 18 -5.48 -7.60 -7.34
CA GLU A 18 -6.07 -8.93 -7.09
C GLU A 18 -5.46 -9.61 -5.85
N ALA A 19 -4.14 -9.54 -5.69
CA ALA A 19 -3.46 -10.08 -4.52
C ALA A 19 -3.79 -9.31 -3.22
N ALA A 20 -4.01 -8.00 -3.30
CA ALA A 20 -4.32 -7.15 -2.15
C ALA A 20 -5.78 -7.23 -1.69
N GLU A 21 -6.71 -7.60 -2.58
CA GLU A 21 -8.15 -7.65 -2.30
C GLU A 21 -8.55 -8.45 -1.04
N PRO A 22 -8.07 -9.69 -0.81
CA PRO A 22 -8.43 -10.43 0.41
C PRO A 22 -7.93 -9.75 1.69
N LEU A 23 -6.74 -9.12 1.64
CA LEU A 23 -6.22 -8.38 2.78
C LEU A 23 -7.06 -7.12 3.03
N ILE A 24 -7.39 -6.35 1.99
CA ILE A 24 -8.26 -5.17 2.10
C ILE A 24 -9.60 -5.55 2.71
N LYS A 25 -10.22 -6.64 2.26
CA LYS A 25 -11.48 -7.13 2.82
C LYS A 25 -11.35 -7.47 4.31
N TYR A 26 -10.32 -8.23 4.69
CA TYR A 26 -10.06 -8.56 6.10
C TYR A 26 -9.92 -7.31 6.97
N LEU A 27 -9.17 -6.30 6.48
CA LEU A 27 -8.97 -5.04 7.19
C LEU A 27 -10.29 -4.28 7.38
N CYS A 28 -11.13 -4.20 6.34
CA CYS A 28 -12.45 -3.56 6.41
C CYS A 28 -13.42 -4.25 7.38
N GLU A 29 -13.37 -5.58 7.47
CA GLU A 29 -14.28 -6.37 8.30
C GLU A 29 -13.85 -6.41 9.78
N ASN A 30 -12.56 -6.25 10.08
CA ASN A 30 -12.01 -6.56 11.41
C ASN A 30 -11.33 -5.38 12.13
N HIS A 31 -11.10 -4.24 11.47
CA HIS A 31 -10.32 -3.13 12.03
C HIS A 31 -10.99 -1.75 11.84
N HIS A 32 -10.60 -0.78 12.66
CA HIS A 32 -11.03 0.62 12.52
C HIS A 32 -10.41 1.26 11.27
N PRO A 33 -11.10 2.15 10.51
CA PRO A 33 -10.61 2.71 9.23
C PRO A 33 -9.23 3.40 9.22
N HIS A 34 -8.60 3.64 10.38
CA HIS A 34 -7.30 4.29 10.50
C HIS A 34 -6.18 3.28 10.73
N ILE A 35 -6.12 2.28 9.85
CA ILE A 35 -5.10 1.24 9.86
C ILE A 35 -4.26 1.27 8.59
N THR A 36 -3.00 0.87 8.74
CA THR A 36 -2.09 0.62 7.63
C THR A 36 -1.55 -0.80 7.77
N ALA A 37 -1.56 -1.56 6.68
CA ALA A 37 -0.93 -2.87 6.63
C ALA A 37 0.35 -2.80 5.79
N ILE A 38 1.47 -3.25 6.35
CA ILE A 38 2.76 -3.35 5.67
C ILE A 38 3.01 -4.83 5.39
N VAL A 39 3.16 -5.17 4.12
CA VAL A 39 3.37 -6.55 3.67
C VAL A 39 4.81 -6.68 3.17
N THR A 40 5.54 -7.65 3.71
CA THR A 40 6.83 -8.10 3.19
C THR A 40 6.70 -9.51 2.63
N PRO A 41 7.70 -10.06 1.94
CA PRO A 41 7.67 -11.46 1.50
C PRO A 41 7.49 -12.48 2.64
N THR A 42 7.72 -12.09 3.91
CA THR A 42 7.73 -12.99 5.07
C THR A 42 6.81 -12.56 6.22
N SER A 43 6.19 -11.38 6.15
CA SER A 43 5.37 -10.85 7.25
C SER A 43 4.26 -9.92 6.77
N VAL A 44 3.24 -9.78 7.61
CA VAL A 44 2.21 -8.74 7.50
C VAL A 44 2.09 -8.05 8.84
N GLU A 45 2.28 -6.74 8.87
CA GLU A 45 2.17 -5.91 10.07
C GLU A 45 0.98 -4.97 9.92
N VAL A 46 0.08 -4.96 10.90
CA VAL A 46 -1.08 -4.04 10.94
C VAL A 46 -0.86 -3.01 12.04
N MET A 47 -0.85 -1.74 11.66
CA MET A 47 -0.59 -0.61 12.55
C MET A 47 -1.81 0.31 12.59
N GLN A 48 -2.15 0.83 13.78
CA GLN A 48 -3.21 1.82 13.93
C GLN A 48 -2.60 3.22 14.12
N GLY A 49 -2.98 4.16 13.25
CA GLY A 49 -2.60 5.56 13.39
C GLY A 49 -3.55 6.28 14.36
N ILE A 50 -3.00 7.02 15.33
CA ILE A 50 -3.80 7.88 16.23
C ILE A 50 -3.97 9.28 15.64
N ARG A 51 -2.90 9.82 15.04
CA ARG A 51 -2.87 11.12 14.34
C ARG A 51 -1.97 10.99 13.12
N MET A 52 -2.39 11.56 12.00
CA MET A 52 -1.63 11.61 10.75
C MET A 52 -1.71 13.03 10.20
N VAL A 53 -0.56 13.59 9.82
CA VAL A 53 -0.48 14.80 8.99
C VAL A 53 0.37 14.41 7.78
N SER A 54 -0.21 14.50 6.59
CA SER A 54 0.47 14.20 5.32
C SER A 54 0.95 15.47 4.64
N GLY A 55 1.88 15.33 3.69
CA GLY A 55 2.28 16.43 2.80
C GLY A 55 3.18 17.50 3.45
N ILE A 56 4.00 17.12 4.43
CA ILE A 56 5.03 18.00 5.01
C ILE A 56 6.37 17.66 4.33
N ASP A 57 6.60 18.20 3.14
CA ASP A 57 7.81 18.02 2.34
C ASP A 57 8.79 19.21 2.43
N GLU A 58 8.38 20.31 3.08
CA GLU A 58 9.13 21.56 3.24
C GLU A 58 10.52 21.44 3.89
N TYR A 59 10.83 20.30 4.54
CA TYR A 59 12.12 20.03 5.18
C TYR A 59 13.00 19.04 4.42
N ILE A 60 12.56 18.51 3.28
CA ILE A 60 13.37 17.59 2.47
C ILE A 60 14.47 18.43 1.78
N VAL A 61 15.73 18.12 2.09
CA VAL A 61 16.91 18.73 1.43
C VAL A 61 17.26 17.89 0.20
N ASP A 62 17.60 18.57 -0.91
CA ASP A 62 18.06 17.95 -2.17
C ASP A 62 19.37 17.16 -1.99
#